data_AF-A0A7S2AGG6-F1
#
_entry.id   AF-A0A7S2AGG6-F1
#
_cell.length_a   1.000
_cell.length_b   1.000
_cell.length_c   1.000
_cell.angle_alpha   90.00
_cell.angle_beta   90.00
_cell.angle_gamma   90.00
#
_symmetry.space_group_name_H-M   'P 1'
#
loop_
_entity.id
_entity.type
_entity.pdbx_description
1 polymer ?
#
loop_
_entity_poly.entity_id
_entity_poly.type
_entity_poly.pdbx_seq_one_letter_code
_entity_poly.pdbx_strand_id
1 'polypeptide(L)'
;DFSRSMSSASPASASRVAPLLPLLSSPSLEKNGASSMAVSDFLDVCRAILPVVDNLGVAFAIVRSDVGGNIDRVAARLSSSGDVLTIEGFLEACIKDGDIRNNSGPTKALLWLTRANLFLVLMLENAARAEAMW
;
A
#
# COMPACT_ATOMS: atom_id res chain seq x y z
N ASP A 1 -21.57 35.06 -11.28
CA ASP A 1 -21.86 33.79 -11.99
C ASP A 1 -20.70 32.79 -12.01
N PHE A 2 -20.09 32.51 -10.85
CA PHE A 2 -19.06 31.46 -10.70
C PHE A 2 -19.61 30.18 -10.06
N SER A 3 -20.82 30.21 -9.47
CA SER A 3 -21.51 29.04 -8.91
C SER A 3 -21.97 28.00 -9.95
N ARG A 4 -21.88 28.29 -11.25
CA ARG A 4 -22.27 27.33 -12.31
C ARG A 4 -21.11 26.48 -12.82
N SER A 5 -19.85 26.77 -12.48
CA SER A 5 -18.70 26.07 -13.05
C SER A 5 -18.21 24.86 -12.22
N MET A 6 -18.73 24.64 -11.01
CA MET A 6 -18.45 23.42 -10.22
C MET A 6 -19.31 22.22 -10.60
N SER A 7 -20.13 22.31 -11.66
CA SER A 7 -21.02 21.22 -12.09
C SER A 7 -20.39 20.24 -13.11
N SER A 8 -19.07 20.28 -13.33
CA SER A 8 -18.41 19.44 -14.35
C SER A 8 -17.34 18.47 -13.83
N ALA A 9 -17.07 18.44 -12.51
CA ALA A 9 -16.35 17.31 -11.94
C ALA A 9 -17.29 16.09 -11.99
N SER A 10 -17.08 15.24 -13.00
CA SER A 10 -17.86 14.03 -13.19
C SER A 10 -17.83 13.19 -11.90
N PRO A 11 -18.98 12.77 -11.36
CA PRO A 11 -19.08 12.00 -10.11
C PRO A 11 -18.37 10.63 -10.18
N ALA A 12 -17.89 10.24 -11.36
CA ALA A 12 -17.18 8.99 -11.60
C ALA A 12 -15.82 8.88 -10.89
N SER A 13 -15.13 9.99 -10.61
CA SER A 13 -13.78 9.96 -10.00
C SER A 13 -13.84 9.74 -8.49
N ALA A 14 -14.73 10.46 -7.78
CA ALA A 14 -14.97 10.28 -6.35
C ALA A 14 -15.60 8.91 -6.04
N SER A 15 -16.44 8.39 -6.95
CA SER A 15 -17.06 7.07 -6.85
C SER A 15 -16.06 5.90 -6.88
N ARG A 16 -14.83 6.09 -7.37
CA ARG A 16 -13.83 5.01 -7.50
C ARG A 16 -12.96 4.82 -6.26
N VAL A 17 -12.88 5.82 -5.39
CA VAL A 17 -12.08 5.76 -4.14
C VAL A 17 -12.93 5.36 -2.94
N ALA A 18 -14.25 5.57 -3.02
CA ALA A 18 -15.22 5.14 -2.00
C ALA A 18 -15.14 3.65 -1.60
N PRO A 19 -14.85 2.69 -2.50
CA PRO A 19 -14.68 1.29 -2.12
C PRO A 19 -13.39 1.00 -1.34
N LEU A 20 -12.40 1.91 -1.38
CA LEU A 20 -11.09 1.72 -0.75
C LEU A 20 -11.05 2.23 0.69
N LEU A 21 -11.90 3.19 1.03
CA LEU A 21 -12.03 3.72 2.39
C LEU A 21 -12.32 2.62 3.43
N PRO A 22 -13.29 1.71 3.22
CA PRO A 22 -13.52 0.59 4.15
C PRO A 22 -12.33 -0.37 4.29
N LEU A 23 -11.51 -0.50 3.24
CA LEU A 23 -10.32 -1.36 3.25
C LEU A 23 -9.17 -0.71 4.03
N LEU A 24 -8.99 0.61 3.88
CA LEU A 24 -8.02 1.42 4.62
C LEU A 24 -8.47 1.70 6.06
N SER A 25 -9.77 1.66 6.33
CA SER A 25 -10.37 1.77 7.66
C SER A 25 -10.60 0.41 8.32
N SER A 26 -10.10 -0.67 7.74
CA SER A 26 -10.21 -1.99 8.36
C SER A 26 -9.49 -1.97 9.72
N PRO A 27 -10.08 -2.61 10.76
CA PRO A 27 -9.66 -2.47 12.16
C PRO A 27 -8.23 -2.97 12.46
N SER A 28 -7.52 -3.53 11.48
CA SER A 28 -6.12 -3.94 11.59
C SER A 28 -5.13 -2.77 11.74
N LEU A 29 -5.52 -1.55 11.36
CA LEU A 29 -4.67 -0.36 11.52
C LEU A 29 -4.82 0.33 12.90
N GLU A 30 -5.87 0.05 13.66
CA GLU A 30 -6.22 0.91 14.81
C GLU A 30 -5.76 0.42 16.19
N LYS A 31 -5.22 -0.80 16.36
CA LYS A 31 -5.14 -1.34 17.73
C LYS A 31 -3.79 -1.81 18.24
N ASN A 32 -2.88 -2.28 17.39
CA ASN A 32 -1.63 -2.84 17.87
C ASN A 32 -0.48 -2.27 17.02
N GLY A 33 0.65 -1.90 17.63
CA GLY A 33 1.83 -1.43 16.89
C GLY A 33 2.21 -2.39 15.76
N ALA A 34 2.96 -1.91 14.76
CA ALA A 34 3.31 -2.65 13.54
C ALA A 34 3.83 -4.08 13.76
N SER A 35 4.34 -4.39 14.96
CA SER A 35 4.77 -5.72 15.41
C SER A 35 3.66 -6.78 15.46
N SER A 36 2.40 -6.40 15.72
CA SER A 36 1.27 -7.33 15.84
C SER A 36 0.42 -7.45 14.57
N MET A 37 0.72 -6.66 13.53
CA MET A 37 -0.02 -6.71 12.27
C MET A 37 0.29 -8.03 11.54
N ALA A 38 -0.74 -8.73 11.07
CA ALA A 38 -0.56 -9.88 10.20
C ALA A 38 -0.01 -9.42 8.83
N VAL A 39 0.95 -10.17 8.29
CA VAL A 39 1.53 -9.85 6.96
C VAL A 39 0.46 -9.88 5.87
N SER A 40 -0.54 -10.76 5.98
CA SER A 40 -1.69 -10.79 5.07
C SER A 40 -2.40 -9.45 5.01
N ASP A 41 -2.73 -8.88 6.16
CA ASP A 41 -3.49 -7.64 6.28
C ASP A 41 -2.67 -6.46 5.74
N PHE A 42 -1.37 -6.43 6.04
CA PHE A 42 -0.45 -5.46 5.45
C PHE A 42 -0.43 -5.54 3.92
N LEU A 43 -0.38 -6.74 3.35
CA LEU A 43 -0.40 -6.93 1.91
C LEU A 43 -1.75 -6.54 1.29
N ASP A 44 -2.86 -6.76 1.98
CA ASP A 44 -4.17 -6.34 1.50
C ASP A 44 -4.30 -4.81 1.44
N VAL A 45 -3.75 -4.10 2.44
CA VAL A 45 -3.61 -2.63 2.37
C VAL A 45 -2.72 -2.22 1.19
N CYS A 46 -1.58 -2.89 0.99
CA CYS A 46 -0.70 -2.61 -0.16
C CYS A 46 -1.39 -2.88 -1.51
N ARG A 47 -2.31 -3.86 -1.60
CA ARG A 47 -3.09 -4.11 -2.82
C ARG A 47 -4.15 -3.04 -3.04
N ALA A 48 -4.76 -2.54 -1.97
CA ALA A 48 -5.76 -1.48 -2.02
C ALA A 48 -5.24 -0.17 -2.60
N ILE A 49 -3.91 0.07 -2.53
CA ILE A 49 -3.31 1.29 -3.08
C ILE A 49 -3.14 1.24 -4.61
N LEU A 50 -3.06 0.04 -5.21
CA LEU A 50 -2.78 -0.10 -6.65
C LEU A 50 -3.82 0.63 -7.53
N PRO A 51 -5.14 0.51 -7.27
CA PRO A 51 -6.13 1.30 -8.00
C PRO A 51 -5.99 2.81 -7.79
N VAL A 52 -5.50 3.28 -6.64
CA VAL A 52 -5.22 4.72 -6.42
C VAL A 52 -4.09 5.16 -7.34
N VAL A 53 -3.02 4.38 -7.41
CA VAL A 53 -1.87 4.65 -8.29
C VAL A 53 -2.30 4.62 -9.77
N ASP A 54 -3.19 3.72 -10.16
CA ASP A 54 -3.75 3.66 -11.52
C ASP A 54 -4.48 4.96 -11.90
N ASN A 55 -5.09 5.66 -10.93
CA ASN A 55 -5.77 6.95 -11.17
C ASN A 55 -4.81 8.15 -11.29
N LEU A 56 -3.54 8.03 -10.90
CA LEU A 56 -2.54 9.09 -11.02
C LEU A 56 -1.96 9.19 -12.46
N GLY A 57 -2.31 8.25 -13.33
CA GLY A 57 -1.97 8.26 -14.74
C GLY A 57 -0.67 7.51 -15.08
N VAL A 58 -0.35 7.50 -16.38
CA VAL A 58 0.71 6.64 -16.96
C VAL A 58 2.11 6.87 -16.37
N ALA A 59 2.40 8.07 -15.87
CA ALA A 59 3.68 8.37 -15.23
C ALA A 59 3.92 7.51 -13.97
N PHE A 60 2.86 7.05 -13.31
CA PHE A 60 2.93 6.21 -12.11
C PHE A 60 2.92 4.71 -12.40
N ALA A 61 2.92 4.28 -13.68
CA ALA A 61 2.95 2.87 -14.05
C ALA A 61 4.19 2.14 -13.49
N ILE A 62 5.32 2.83 -13.37
CA ILE A 62 6.55 2.27 -12.77
C ILE A 62 6.34 2.00 -11.28
N VAL A 63 5.70 2.93 -10.56
CA VAL A 63 5.37 2.77 -9.14
C VAL A 63 4.42 1.59 -8.94
N ARG A 64 3.37 1.51 -9.78
CA ARG A 64 2.43 0.38 -9.77
C ARG A 64 3.15 -0.96 -9.96
N SER A 65 4.05 -1.05 -10.93
CA SER A 65 4.80 -2.27 -11.22
C SER A 65 5.74 -2.66 -10.07
N ASP A 66 6.42 -1.69 -9.46
CA ASP A 66 7.32 -1.94 -8.33
C ASP A 66 6.55 -2.44 -7.10
N VAL A 67 5.47 -1.77 -6.74
CA VAL A 67 4.60 -2.17 -5.61
C VAL A 67 4.01 -3.56 -5.84
N GLY A 68 3.44 -3.81 -7.02
CA GLY A 68 2.88 -5.12 -7.37
C GLY A 68 3.91 -6.26 -7.28
N GLY A 69 5.09 -6.05 -7.86
CA GLY A 69 6.16 -7.06 -7.82
C GLY A 69 6.67 -7.34 -6.39
N ASN A 70 6.70 -6.33 -5.52
CA ASN A 70 7.09 -6.53 -4.12
C ASN A 70 5.99 -7.23 -3.30
N ILE A 71 4.71 -6.96 -3.58
CA ILE A 71 3.57 -7.71 -2.99
C ILE A 71 3.70 -9.20 -3.31
N ASP A 72 3.91 -9.54 -4.58
CA ASP A 72 3.98 -10.93 -5.03
C ASP A 72 5.12 -11.69 -4.37
N ARG A 73 6.28 -11.05 -4.18
CA ARG A 73 7.43 -11.67 -3.49
C ARG A 73 7.14 -11.99 -2.03
N VAL A 74 6.52 -11.06 -1.30
CA VAL A 74 6.17 -11.29 0.11
C VAL A 74 5.06 -12.34 0.21
N ALA A 75 4.05 -12.29 -0.67
CA ALA A 75 2.97 -13.26 -0.72
C ALA A 75 3.46 -14.69 -1.03
N ALA A 76 4.39 -14.83 -1.97
CA ALA A 76 5.01 -16.12 -2.29
C ALA A 76 5.72 -16.72 -1.07
N ARG A 77 6.50 -15.90 -0.35
CA ARG A 77 7.19 -16.35 0.88
C ARG A 77 6.22 -16.68 2.02
N LEU A 78 5.12 -15.94 2.15
CA LEU A 78 4.09 -16.24 3.16
C LEU A 78 3.40 -17.57 2.85
N SER A 79 3.06 -17.81 1.58
CA SER A 79 2.42 -19.06 1.14
C SER A 79 3.29 -20.30 1.36
N SER A 80 4.62 -20.16 1.26
CA SER A 80 5.55 -21.27 1.51
C SER A 80 5.72 -21.61 2.98
N SER A 81 5.40 -20.67 3.88
CA SER A 81 5.47 -20.90 5.34
C SER A 81 4.28 -21.68 5.89
N GLY A 82 3.11 -21.60 5.26
CA GLY A 82 1.88 -22.22 5.76
C GLY A 82 1.27 -21.58 7.01
N ASP A 83 2.02 -20.70 7.69
CA ASP A 83 1.63 -20.03 8.94
C ASP A 83 1.10 -18.61 8.69
N VAL A 84 0.15 -18.18 9.53
CA VAL A 84 -0.22 -16.77 9.67
C VAL A 84 0.87 -16.07 10.47
N LEU A 85 1.72 -15.32 9.78
CA LEU A 85 2.85 -14.62 10.39
C LEU A 85 2.49 -13.15 10.66
N THR A 86 2.86 -12.66 11.85
CA THR A 86 3.01 -11.22 12.08
C THR A 86 4.21 -10.70 11.29
N ILE A 87 4.34 -9.38 11.15
CA ILE A 87 5.52 -8.78 10.50
C ILE A 87 6.82 -9.24 11.18
N GLU A 88 6.87 -9.29 12.51
CA GLU A 88 8.03 -9.79 13.26
C GLU A 88 8.30 -11.27 12.98
N GLY A 89 7.28 -12.12 13.09
CA GLY A 89 7.42 -13.56 12.82
C GLY A 89 7.86 -13.85 11.38
N PHE A 90 7.43 -13.04 10.41
CA PHE A 90 7.89 -13.12 9.03
C PHE A 90 9.37 -12.74 8.88
N LEU A 91 9.81 -11.68 9.55
CA LEU A 91 11.22 -11.28 9.53
C LEU A 91 12.11 -12.33 10.21
N GLU A 92 11.69 -12.88 11.35
CA GLU A 92 12.40 -13.95 12.06
C GLU A 92 12.53 -15.20 11.18
N ALA A 93 11.44 -15.60 10.50
CA ALA A 93 11.46 -16.73 9.57
C ALA A 93 12.43 -16.47 8.41
N CYS A 94 12.43 -15.27 7.83
CA CYS A 94 13.36 -14.90 6.76
C CYS A 94 14.82 -14.88 7.23
N ILE A 95 15.08 -14.46 8.47
CA ILE A 95 16.44 -14.48 9.05
C ILE A 95 16.90 -15.94 9.23
N LYS A 96 16.04 -16.79 9.78
CA LYS A 96 16.32 -18.21 10.02
C LYS A 96 16.65 -18.95 8.72
N ASP A 97 15.94 -18.64 7.64
CA ASP A 97 16.13 -19.27 6.33
C ASP A 97 17.27 -18.63 5.51
N GLY A 98 17.87 -17.55 6.00
CA GLY A 98 19.00 -16.86 5.34
C GLY A 98 18.58 -15.94 4.18
N ASP A 99 17.29 -15.67 4.01
CA ASP A 99 16.72 -14.85 2.93
C ASP A 99 17.17 -13.37 2.97
N ILE A 100 17.68 -12.91 4.12
CA ILE A 100 18.20 -11.55 4.33
C ILE A 100 19.37 -11.17 3.41
N ARG A 101 20.09 -12.15 2.86
CA ARG A 101 21.24 -11.91 1.98
C ARG A 101 20.87 -11.68 0.52
N ASN A 102 19.65 -12.04 0.13
CA ASN A 102 19.21 -11.93 -1.25
C ASN A 102 18.79 -10.49 -1.59
N ASN A 103 19.35 -9.92 -2.66
CA ASN A 103 19.00 -8.56 -3.08
C ASN A 103 17.56 -8.44 -3.60
N SER A 104 16.94 -9.56 -3.99
CA SER A 104 15.52 -9.65 -4.34
C SER A 104 14.73 -10.45 -3.31
N GLY A 105 15.23 -10.55 -2.07
CA GLY A 105 14.64 -11.35 -1.01
C GLY A 105 13.34 -10.77 -0.44
N PRO A 106 12.54 -11.60 0.25
CA PRO A 106 11.26 -11.20 0.87
C PRO A 106 11.38 -10.05 1.87
N THR A 107 12.48 -9.98 2.63
CA THR A 107 12.72 -8.87 3.57
C THR A 107 12.95 -7.54 2.87
N LYS A 108 13.65 -7.55 1.73
CA LYS A 108 13.82 -6.36 0.90
C LYS A 108 12.52 -5.96 0.20
N ALA A 109 11.74 -6.93 -0.27
CA ALA A 109 10.42 -6.65 -0.83
C ALA A 109 9.52 -5.94 0.21
N LEU A 110 9.49 -6.44 1.45
CA LEU A 110 8.77 -5.79 2.55
C LEU A 110 9.28 -4.37 2.84
N LEU A 111 10.60 -4.16 2.84
CA LEU A 111 11.20 -2.83 2.99
C LEU A 111 10.80 -1.86 1.87
N TRP A 112 10.75 -2.33 0.62
CA TRP A 112 10.34 -1.48 -0.50
C TRP A 112 8.85 -1.15 -0.44
N LEU A 113 8.00 -2.07 0.03
CA LEU A 113 6.58 -1.78 0.26
C LEU A 113 6.37 -0.70 1.30
N THR A 114 7.08 -0.73 2.43
CA THR A 114 6.93 0.34 3.45
C THR A 114 7.41 1.69 2.92
N ARG A 115 8.49 1.72 2.13
CA ARG A 115 8.96 2.94 1.45
C ARG A 115 7.94 3.48 0.44
N ALA A 116 7.36 2.61 -0.38
CA ALA A 116 6.38 3.00 -1.40
C ALA A 116 5.10 3.54 -0.75
N ASN A 117 4.58 2.88 0.30
CA ASN A 117 3.42 3.38 1.05
C ASN A 117 3.70 4.72 1.70
N LEU A 118 4.87 4.91 2.34
CA LEU A 118 5.24 6.19 2.92
C LEU A 118 5.29 7.30 1.86
N PHE A 119 5.89 7.02 0.71
CA PHE A 119 5.92 7.96 -0.42
C PHE A 119 4.50 8.35 -0.87
N LEU A 120 3.61 7.36 -1.08
CA LEU A 120 2.24 7.60 -1.55
C LEU A 120 1.43 8.41 -0.53
N VAL A 121 1.53 8.09 0.77
CA VAL A 121 0.87 8.85 1.84
C VAL A 121 1.35 10.30 1.85
N LEU A 122 2.67 10.53 1.91
CA LEU A 122 3.24 11.88 1.95
C LEU A 122 2.89 12.68 0.69
N MET A 123 2.88 12.05 -0.48
CA MET A 123 2.51 12.70 -1.73
C MET A 123 1.03 13.12 -1.72
N LEU A 124 0.12 12.24 -1.29
CA LEU A 124 -1.31 12.54 -1.22
C LEU A 124 -1.63 13.61 -0.15
N GLU A 125 -0.99 13.55 1.02
CA GLU A 125 -1.11 14.57 2.06
C GLU A 125 -0.62 15.93 1.58
N ASN A 126 0.52 15.97 0.89
CA ASN A 126 1.04 17.22 0.32
C ASN A 126 0.11 17.77 -0.76
N ALA A 127 -0.47 16.92 -1.60
CA ALA A 127 -1.45 17.34 -2.60
C ALA A 127 -2.71 17.93 -1.94
N ALA A 128 -3.27 17.26 -0.92
CA ALA A 128 -4.45 17.73 -0.20
C ALA A 128 -4.19 19.05 0.54
N ARG A 129 -3.01 19.22 1.15
CA ARG A 129 -2.61 20.47 1.80
C ARG A 129 -2.42 21.61 0.79
N ALA A 130 -1.89 21.31 -0.38
CA ALA A 130 -1.73 22.31 -1.45
C ALA A 130 -3.10 22.80 -1.93
N GLU A 131 -4.10 21.92 -2.06
CA GLU A 131 -5.46 22.29 -2.44
C GLU A 131 -6.12 23.21 -1.41
N ALA A 132 -5.93 22.96 -0.10
CA ALA A 132 -6.50 23.78 0.97
C ALA A 132 -5.92 25.20 1.11
N MET A 133 -4.89 25.54 0.33
CA MET A 133 -4.20 26.84 0.40
C MET A 133 -4.70 27.85 -0.64
N TRP A 134 -5.63 27.45 -1.52
CA TRP A 134 -6.27 28.28 -2.55
C TRP A 134 -7.78 28.37 -2.32
#